data_AF-A0A6J7JXA7-F1
#
_entry.id   AF-A0A6J7JXA7-F1
#
_cell.length_a   1.000
_cell.length_b   1.000
_cell.length_c   1.000
_cell.angle_alpha   90.00
_cell.angle_beta   90.00
_cell.angle_gamma   90.00
#
_symmetry.space_group_name_H-M   'P 1'
#
loop_
_entity.id
_entity.type
_entity.pdbx_description
1 polymer ?
#
loop_
_entity_poly.entity_id
_entity_poly.type
_entity_poly.pdbx_seq_one_letter_code
_entity_poly.pdbx_strand_id
1 'polypeptide(L)'
;MDYYSILGVSNAASKTEIKTAYRERKEALAAKDESSAKNEAARTANRLEGAALNEAWNVLSDQSQRDRYDAEIASRDSEVIEGSAIELSASVVGTPAKFAGQTPAPPNSPPPNVGGGPLSQRSRRARLALPVGVELADTRPRILAMVFDITVIILLVICTQIAGAKIISERYPVQKEANATAGEARTAAAEDLSAASKSLKAAEDKASKATGDEKASAQAEVDKREEAEKSAKKADQSAAEELKKTQEDLRGPTTAVLVASSILALLYLVPSTALTGRTLGKRMRGVKVLRSNGEPLTWWAAFSRYLLPVAIATALFYSPPGLLLALGSVLWWLWDPNRQGSHDRISKTIVVSAPVPRLSLGRR
;
A
#
# COMPACT_ATOMS: atom_id res chain seq x y z
N MET A 1 23.74 18.14 8.21
CA MET A 1 24.27 17.53 9.45
C MET A 1 24.59 16.08 9.13
N ASP A 2 25.73 15.60 9.61
CA ASP A 2 26.19 14.21 9.42
C ASP A 2 25.55 13.31 10.50
N TYR A 3 25.28 12.04 10.20
CA TYR A 3 24.80 11.05 11.17
C TYR A 3 25.78 10.87 12.35
N TYR A 4 27.08 11.00 12.13
CA TYR A 4 28.08 11.02 13.21
C TYR A 4 27.88 12.22 14.14
N SER A 5 27.61 13.40 13.57
CA SER A 5 27.31 14.62 14.35
C SER A 5 25.97 14.55 15.10
N ILE A 6 24.98 13.82 14.55
CA ILE A 6 23.68 13.59 15.20
C ILE A 6 23.84 12.71 16.44
N LEU A 7 24.71 11.69 16.39
CA LEU A 7 25.02 10.85 17.55
C LEU A 7 26.07 11.48 18.49
N GLY A 8 26.79 12.52 18.03
CA GLY A 8 27.86 13.16 18.80
C GLY A 8 29.13 12.30 18.90
N VAL A 9 29.37 11.45 17.91
CA VAL A 9 30.51 10.52 17.87
C VAL A 9 31.41 10.81 16.68
N SER A 10 32.67 10.41 16.75
CA SER A 10 33.62 10.53 15.63
C SER A 10 33.29 9.54 14.50
N ASN A 11 33.68 9.87 13.27
CA ASN A 11 33.59 8.95 12.12
C ASN A 11 34.45 7.68 12.29
N ALA A 12 35.46 7.72 13.16
CA ALA A 12 36.30 6.58 13.54
C ALA A 12 35.75 5.77 14.73
N ALA A 13 34.58 6.11 15.29
CA ALA A 13 34.06 5.50 16.50
C ALA A 13 33.78 4.00 16.34
N SER A 14 34.01 3.23 17.40
CA SER A 14 33.73 1.79 17.42
C SER A 14 32.22 1.51 17.45
N LYS A 15 31.79 0.32 17.01
CA LYS A 15 30.37 -0.07 17.02
C LYS A 15 29.75 -0.02 18.43
N THR A 16 30.56 -0.31 19.45
CA THR A 16 30.17 -0.24 20.86
C THR A 16 29.95 1.21 21.30
N GLU A 17 30.82 2.15 20.89
CA GLU A 17 30.65 3.57 21.18
C GLU A 17 29.39 4.14 20.53
N ILE A 18 29.13 3.81 19.26
CA ILE A 18 27.92 4.23 18.53
C ILE A 18 26.64 3.74 19.25
N LYS A 19 26.67 2.49 19.74
CA LYS A 19 25.55 1.90 20.48
C LYS A 19 25.32 2.57 21.84
N THR A 20 26.40 2.90 22.56
CA THR A 20 26.31 3.61 23.84
C THR A 20 25.78 5.03 23.64
N ALA A 21 26.34 5.77 22.68
CA ALA A 21 25.92 7.14 22.37
C ALA A 21 24.44 7.22 21.95
N TYR A 22 23.96 6.26 21.15
CA TYR A 22 22.55 6.19 20.78
C TYR A 22 21.63 5.99 22.00
N ARG A 23 22.02 5.14 22.95
CA ARG A 23 21.23 4.89 24.17
C ARG A 23 21.15 6.14 25.03
N GLU A 24 22.29 6.78 25.28
CA GLU A 24 22.35 8.01 26.08
C GLU A 24 21.53 9.14 25.44
N ARG A 25 21.62 9.33 24.12
CA ARG A 25 20.81 10.30 23.38
C ARG A 25 19.31 10.00 23.45
N LYS A 26 18.93 8.72 23.36
CA LYS A 26 17.53 8.29 23.43
C LYS A 26 16.94 8.53 24.82
N GLU A 27 17.71 8.24 25.87
CA GLU A 27 17.30 8.52 27.26
C GLU A 27 17.18 10.03 27.52
N ALA A 28 18.11 10.83 27.01
CA ALA A 28 18.04 12.29 27.09
C ALA A 28 16.80 12.87 26.36
N LEU A 29 16.43 12.31 25.19
CA LEU A 29 15.22 12.70 24.47
C LEU A 29 13.94 12.31 25.23
N ALA A 30 13.92 11.13 25.84
CA ALA A 30 12.79 10.70 26.67
C ALA A 30 12.57 11.64 27.88
N ALA A 31 13.65 12.06 28.54
CA ALA A 31 13.58 13.04 29.63
C ALA A 31 13.13 14.44 29.15
N LYS A 32 13.52 14.85 27.93
CA LYS A 32 13.03 16.08 27.29
C LYS A 32 11.56 16.01 26.92
N ASP A 33 11.06 14.85 26.48
CA ASP A 33 9.64 14.65 26.15
C ASP A 33 8.74 14.76 27.38
N GLU A 34 9.18 14.25 28.52
CA GLU A 34 8.45 14.35 29.78
C GLU A 34 8.36 15.80 30.29
N SER A 35 9.47 16.54 30.23
CA SER A 35 9.52 17.95 30.64
C SER A 35 8.80 18.91 29.68
N SER A 36 8.68 18.55 28.40
CA SER A 36 8.05 19.38 27.36
C SER A 36 6.58 19.04 27.09
N ALA A 37 5.97 18.14 27.88
CA ALA A 37 4.61 17.63 27.66
C ALA A 37 3.52 18.72 27.49
N LYS A 38 3.72 19.89 28.10
CA LYS A 38 2.77 21.03 28.05
C LYS A 38 2.97 21.98 26.85
N ASN A 39 4.05 21.84 26.06
CA ASN A 39 4.35 22.71 24.92
C ASN A 39 4.39 21.91 23.59
N GLU A 40 3.48 22.20 22.68
CA GLU A 40 3.35 21.48 21.40
C GLU A 40 4.50 21.71 20.42
N ALA A 41 5.07 22.92 20.38
CA ALA A 41 6.23 23.21 19.54
C ALA A 41 7.46 22.42 20.01
N ALA A 42 7.66 22.33 21.33
CA ALA A 42 8.74 21.54 21.93
C ALA A 42 8.56 20.02 21.68
N ARG A 43 7.34 19.50 21.81
CA ARG A 43 7.04 18.10 21.45
C ARG A 43 7.33 17.79 19.98
N THR A 44 7.01 18.73 19.09
CA THR A 44 7.27 18.55 17.65
C THR A 44 8.76 18.55 17.35
N ALA A 45 9.53 19.45 17.97
CA ALA A 45 10.98 19.47 17.84
C ALA A 45 11.64 18.18 18.35
N ASN A 46 11.24 17.68 19.52
CA ASN A 46 11.78 16.43 20.07
C ASN A 46 11.47 15.20 19.20
N ARG A 47 10.29 15.15 18.57
CA ARG A 47 9.95 14.08 17.61
C ARG A 47 10.84 14.10 16.39
N LEU A 48 11.17 15.29 15.87
CA LEU A 48 12.09 15.44 14.74
C LEU A 48 13.52 15.03 15.13
N GLU A 49 13.98 15.42 16.32
CA GLU A 49 15.28 14.97 16.85
C GLU A 49 15.32 13.44 17.03
N GLY A 50 14.24 12.84 17.55
CA GLY A 50 14.11 11.39 17.70
C GLY A 50 14.07 10.64 16.36
N ALA A 51 13.42 11.21 15.35
CA ALA A 51 13.41 10.64 13.99
C ALA A 51 14.82 10.65 13.38
N ALA A 52 15.53 11.78 13.46
CA ALA A 52 16.90 11.89 12.97
C ALA A 52 17.87 10.96 13.72
N LEU A 53 17.68 10.79 15.04
CA LEU A 53 18.47 9.86 15.86
C LEU A 53 18.27 8.40 15.43
N ASN A 54 17.03 7.99 15.14
CA ASN A 54 16.71 6.65 14.67
C ASN A 54 17.27 6.38 13.27
N GLU A 55 17.22 7.38 12.39
CA GLU A 55 17.81 7.30 11.05
C GLU A 55 19.32 7.12 11.12
N ALA A 56 20.01 7.93 11.93
CA ALA A 56 21.45 7.80 12.17
C ALA A 56 21.82 6.42 12.72
N TRP A 57 21.04 5.88 13.66
CA TRP A 57 21.26 4.53 14.19
C TRP A 57 21.07 3.43 13.14
N ASN A 58 20.04 3.53 12.29
CA ASN A 58 19.77 2.52 11.25
C ASN A 58 20.93 2.41 10.26
N VAL A 59 21.55 3.54 9.91
CA VAL A 59 22.69 3.58 8.97
C VAL A 59 23.99 3.18 9.67
N LEU A 60 24.27 3.71 10.86
CA LEU A 60 25.58 3.53 11.53
C LEU A 60 25.71 2.22 12.31
N SER A 61 24.61 1.52 12.63
CA SER A 61 24.64 0.25 13.37
C SER A 61 25.00 -0.98 12.51
N ASP A 62 24.79 -0.89 11.20
CA ASP A 62 25.10 -1.92 10.21
C ASP A 62 26.41 -1.56 9.48
N GLN A 63 27.38 -2.47 9.49
CA GLN A 63 28.69 -2.23 8.91
C GLN A 63 28.62 -1.90 7.42
N SER A 64 27.79 -2.61 6.66
CA SER A 64 27.66 -2.41 5.21
C SER A 64 26.95 -1.11 4.84
N GLN A 65 26.08 -0.60 5.72
CA GLN A 65 25.41 0.68 5.53
C GLN A 65 26.34 1.83 5.93
N ARG A 66 27.09 1.67 7.02
CA ARG A 66 28.14 2.60 7.44
C ARG A 66 29.22 2.78 6.36
N ASP A 67 29.75 1.68 5.81
CA ASP A 67 30.80 1.75 4.78
C ASP A 67 30.31 2.50 3.52
N ARG A 68 29.02 2.34 3.16
CA ARG A 68 28.41 3.07 2.04
C ARG A 68 28.23 4.54 2.35
N TYR A 69 27.81 4.86 3.57
CA TYR A 69 27.65 6.23 4.03
C TYR A 69 29.00 6.97 4.10
N ASP A 70 30.04 6.31 4.59
CA ASP A 70 31.40 6.84 4.66
C ASP A 70 31.97 7.10 3.25
N ALA A 71 31.69 6.21 2.29
CA ALA A 71 32.05 6.41 0.88
C ALA A 71 31.30 7.60 0.25
N GLU A 72 30.03 7.80 0.59
CA GLU A 72 29.24 8.94 0.12
C GLU A 72 29.76 10.27 0.69
N ILE A 73 30.08 10.31 1.99
CA ILE A 73 30.71 11.48 2.62
C ILE A 73 32.06 11.78 1.97
N ALA A 74 32.91 10.78 1.77
CA ALA A 74 34.22 10.96 1.12
C ALA A 74 34.08 11.49 -0.32
N SER A 75 33.05 11.07 -1.06
CA SER A 75 32.78 11.57 -2.41
C SER A 75 32.27 13.01 -2.41
N ARG A 76 31.39 13.37 -1.46
CA ARG A 76 30.87 14.73 -1.31
C ARG A 76 31.97 15.72 -0.93
N ASP A 77 32.86 15.31 -0.02
CA ASP A 77 33.97 16.15 0.39
C ASP A 77 34.99 16.33 -0.75
N SER A 78 35.14 15.32 -1.64
CA SER A 78 35.95 15.44 -2.86
C SER A 78 35.33 16.37 -3.91
N GLU A 79 34.01 16.37 -4.08
CA GLU A 79 33.26 17.23 -5.02
C GLU A 79 33.29 18.71 -4.58
N VAL A 80 33.30 18.96 -3.26
CA VAL A 80 33.46 20.31 -2.69
C VAL A 80 34.89 20.86 -2.92
N ILE A 81 35.90 19.99 -2.96
CA ILE A 81 37.29 20.38 -3.25
C ILE A 81 37.45 20.77 -4.72
N GLU A 82 36.89 20.00 -5.68
CA GLU A 82 36.92 20.33 -7.12
C GLU A 82 36.15 21.63 -7.46
N GLY A 83 35.07 21.93 -6.74
CA GLY A 83 34.32 23.18 -6.92
C GLY A 83 35.03 24.44 -6.40
N SER A 84 36.04 24.29 -5.53
CA SER A 84 36.81 25.39 -4.94
C SER A 84 38.13 25.72 -5.68
N ALA A 85 38.54 24.88 -6.63
CA ALA A 85 39.82 24.99 -7.33
C ALA A 85 39.74 25.68 -8.71
N ILE A 86 38.62 26.33 -9.05
CA ILE A 86 38.47 27.07 -10.31
C ILE A 86 38.90 28.53 -10.12
N GLU A 87 40.20 28.75 -9.93
CA GLU A 87 40.88 29.92 -10.48
C GLU A 87 42.29 29.53 -10.92
N LEU A 88 42.73 30.11 -12.04
CA LEU A 88 44.07 30.04 -12.62
C LEU A 88 44.44 28.77 -13.43
N SER A 89 44.16 28.81 -14.73
CA SER A 89 45.16 29.19 -15.73
C SER A 89 44.78 28.72 -17.14
N ALA A 90 45.03 29.62 -18.07
CA ALA A 90 44.64 29.53 -19.47
C ALA A 90 45.65 28.74 -20.31
N SER A 91 45.12 28.26 -21.45
CA SER A 91 45.82 28.05 -22.74
C SER A 91 46.86 26.91 -22.82
N VAL A 92 46.68 26.00 -23.77
CA VAL A 92 47.59 25.83 -24.94
C VAL A 92 47.14 24.65 -25.82
N VAL A 93 46.85 25.00 -27.07
CA VAL A 93 47.05 24.32 -28.37
C VAL A 93 47.66 22.90 -28.40
N GLY A 94 47.00 21.97 -29.13
CA GLY A 94 47.62 21.30 -30.29
C GLY A 94 47.87 19.77 -30.28
N THR A 95 47.28 19.12 -31.30
CA THR A 95 47.84 18.03 -32.16
C THR A 95 47.38 16.58 -31.89
N PRO A 96 47.08 15.76 -32.95
CA PRO A 96 46.32 14.51 -32.84
C PRO A 96 47.20 13.26 -32.69
N ALA A 97 46.71 12.26 -31.96
CA ALA A 97 47.39 10.98 -31.77
C ALA A 97 46.83 9.87 -32.68
N LYS A 98 47.77 9.11 -33.25
CA LYS A 98 47.67 8.09 -34.29
C LYS A 98 47.03 6.77 -33.83
N PHE A 99 46.43 6.08 -34.80
CA PHE A 99 46.14 4.65 -34.80
C PHE A 99 47.41 3.82 -34.52
N ALA A 100 47.34 2.86 -33.59
CA ALA A 100 48.35 1.80 -33.45
C ALA A 100 47.73 0.51 -32.87
N GLY A 101 47.77 -0.55 -33.71
CA GLY A 101 48.05 -1.95 -33.38
C GLY A 101 47.38 -2.62 -32.19
N GLN A 102 46.40 -3.48 -32.47
CA GLN A 102 45.89 -4.50 -31.54
C GLN A 102 46.71 -5.79 -31.74
N THR A 103 47.53 -6.17 -30.76
CA THR A 103 48.11 -7.52 -30.66
C THR A 103 47.21 -8.40 -29.78
N PRO A 104 47.06 -9.71 -30.06
CA PRO A 104 46.25 -10.60 -29.24
C PRO A 104 47.01 -11.00 -27.96
N ALA A 105 46.33 -10.94 -26.82
CA ALA A 105 46.88 -11.27 -25.51
C ALA A 105 47.03 -12.80 -25.28
N PRO A 106 48.03 -13.25 -24.49
CA PRO A 106 48.27 -14.67 -24.20
C PRO A 106 47.21 -15.30 -23.27
N PRO A 107 47.07 -16.65 -23.28
CA PRO A 107 45.82 -17.32 -22.91
C PRO A 107 45.55 -17.47 -21.40
N ASN A 108 46.32 -16.84 -20.50
CA ASN A 108 46.11 -16.96 -19.05
C ASN A 108 46.35 -15.63 -18.30
N SER A 109 45.61 -14.59 -18.68
CA SER A 109 45.47 -13.37 -17.85
C SER A 109 44.10 -13.40 -17.18
N PRO A 110 43.96 -13.16 -15.85
CA PRO A 110 42.64 -12.92 -15.26
C PRO A 110 42.00 -11.71 -15.95
N PRO A 111 40.66 -11.68 -16.15
CA PRO A 111 40.02 -10.60 -16.88
C PRO A 111 40.32 -9.25 -16.20
N PRO A 112 40.50 -8.17 -16.97
CA PRO A 112 40.79 -6.87 -16.39
C PRO A 112 39.67 -6.50 -15.40
N ASN A 113 40.08 -6.06 -14.21
CA ASN A 113 39.18 -5.57 -13.17
C ASN A 113 38.49 -4.32 -13.70
N VAL A 114 37.33 -4.50 -14.35
CA VAL A 114 36.45 -3.41 -14.74
C VAL A 114 35.91 -2.85 -13.43
N GLY A 115 36.50 -1.73 -13.00
CA GLY A 115 36.13 -1.03 -11.78
C GLY A 115 34.61 -0.96 -11.64
N GLY A 116 34.11 -1.60 -10.59
CA GLY A 116 32.72 -1.49 -10.19
C GLY A 116 32.46 -0.06 -9.76
N GLY A 117 32.01 0.77 -10.69
CA GLY A 117 31.35 2.02 -10.36
C GLY A 117 30.18 1.77 -9.40
N PRO A 118 29.70 2.81 -8.70
CA PRO A 118 28.61 2.68 -7.73
C PRO A 118 27.46 1.93 -8.40
N LEU A 119 26.80 1.07 -7.64
CA LEU A 119 25.64 0.26 -8.03
C LEU A 119 24.42 1.15 -8.42
N SER A 120 24.60 2.06 -9.37
CA SER A 120 23.54 2.64 -10.15
C SER A 120 22.98 1.48 -10.96
N GLN A 121 21.85 0.97 -10.48
CA GLN A 121 20.97 0.06 -11.20
C GLN A 121 21.72 -0.87 -12.14
N ARG A 122 22.24 -1.98 -11.61
CA ARG A 122 22.42 -3.18 -12.41
C ARG A 122 21.06 -3.42 -13.06
N SER A 123 20.88 -2.91 -14.27
CA SER A 123 19.65 -3.02 -15.01
C SER A 123 19.38 -4.50 -15.02
N ARG A 124 18.30 -4.90 -14.35
CA ARG A 124 17.84 -6.29 -14.38
C ARG A 124 17.58 -6.54 -15.86
N ARG A 125 18.58 -7.07 -16.60
CA ARG A 125 18.50 -7.27 -18.04
C ARG A 125 17.21 -8.02 -18.29
N ALA A 126 16.29 -7.42 -19.03
CA ALA A 126 15.09 -8.11 -19.47
C ALA A 126 15.56 -9.39 -20.18
N ARG A 127 15.15 -10.53 -19.64
CA ARG A 127 15.48 -11.87 -20.19
C ARG A 127 14.64 -12.19 -21.41
N LEU A 128 13.57 -11.44 -21.62
CA LEU A 128 12.72 -11.56 -22.80
C LEU A 128 13.39 -10.83 -23.98
N ALA A 129 13.59 -11.52 -25.10
CA ALA A 129 13.98 -10.88 -26.35
C ALA A 129 12.82 -9.99 -26.82
N LEU A 130 13.01 -8.68 -26.74
CA LEU A 130 12.02 -7.72 -27.22
C LEU A 130 12.08 -7.66 -28.76
N PRO A 131 10.93 -7.51 -29.43
CA PRO A 131 10.90 -7.25 -30.87
C PRO A 131 11.62 -5.93 -31.19
N VAL A 132 12.25 -5.87 -32.37
CA VAL A 132 13.11 -4.75 -32.79
C VAL A 132 12.33 -3.43 -32.77
N GLY A 133 12.88 -2.41 -32.11
CA GLY A 133 12.28 -1.07 -32.01
C GLY A 133 11.19 -0.92 -30.95
N VAL A 134 10.97 -1.92 -30.10
CA VAL A 134 9.97 -1.88 -29.03
C VAL A 134 10.63 -1.69 -27.66
N GLU A 135 10.30 -0.59 -27.00
CA GLU A 135 10.76 -0.28 -25.65
C GLU A 135 9.67 -0.62 -24.62
N LEU A 136 10.08 -1.21 -23.49
CA LEU A 136 9.18 -1.45 -22.36
C LEU A 136 8.69 -0.12 -21.77
N ALA A 137 7.42 -0.09 -21.38
CA ALA A 137 6.86 1.11 -20.78
C ALA A 137 7.47 1.43 -19.42
N ASP A 138 7.74 2.72 -19.21
CA ASP A 138 8.19 3.27 -17.94
C ASP A 138 7.23 3.00 -16.78
N THR A 139 7.76 3.07 -15.56
CA THR A 139 7.00 2.75 -14.35
C THR A 139 5.81 3.69 -14.14
N ARG A 140 6.02 5.01 -14.30
CA ARG A 140 5.00 6.05 -14.06
C ARG A 140 3.76 5.93 -14.97
N PRO A 141 3.88 5.90 -16.31
CA PRO A 141 2.70 5.81 -17.18
C PRO A 141 1.94 4.49 -17.00
N ARG A 142 2.62 3.39 -16.63
CA ARG A 142 1.98 2.12 -16.29
C ARG A 142 1.12 2.20 -15.03
N ILE A 143 1.68 2.75 -13.94
CA ILE A 143 0.94 2.93 -12.68
C ILE A 143 -0.27 3.84 -12.91
N LEU A 144 -0.08 4.97 -13.58
CA LEU A 144 -1.17 5.92 -13.83
C LEU A 144 -2.27 5.33 -14.72
N ALA A 145 -1.93 4.50 -15.71
CA ALA A 145 -2.91 3.79 -16.52
C ALA A 145 -3.69 2.75 -15.69
N MET A 146 -3.00 2.03 -14.80
CA MET A 146 -3.60 1.04 -13.93
C MET A 146 -4.54 1.67 -12.90
N VAL A 147 -4.14 2.77 -12.26
CA VAL A 147 -5.00 3.51 -11.31
C VAL A 147 -6.28 3.94 -12.00
N PHE A 148 -6.19 4.49 -13.21
CA PHE A 148 -7.37 4.88 -13.98
C PHE A 148 -8.30 3.69 -14.27
N ASP A 149 -7.75 2.57 -14.76
CA ASP A 149 -8.55 1.37 -15.02
C ASP A 149 -9.19 0.81 -13.74
N ILE A 150 -8.48 0.84 -12.60
CA ILE A 150 -9.01 0.45 -11.29
C ILE A 150 -10.15 1.39 -10.86
N THR A 151 -10.00 2.70 -11.02
CA THR A 151 -11.06 3.67 -10.69
C THR A 151 -12.31 3.40 -11.51
N VAL A 152 -12.18 3.14 -12.81
CA VAL A 152 -13.33 2.79 -13.67
C VAL A 152 -14.01 1.50 -13.20
N ILE A 153 -13.23 0.47 -12.84
CA ILE A 153 -13.77 -0.80 -12.31
C ILE A 153 -14.45 -0.58 -10.96
N ILE A 154 -13.87 0.21 -10.06
CA ILE A 154 -14.48 0.53 -8.76
C ILE A 154 -15.81 1.25 -8.95
N LEU A 155 -15.85 2.28 -9.81
CA LEU A 155 -17.10 2.99 -10.10
C LEU A 155 -18.15 2.06 -10.71
N LEU A 156 -17.74 1.20 -11.66
CA LEU A 156 -18.62 0.19 -12.23
C LEU A 156 -19.19 -0.73 -11.15
N VAL A 157 -18.34 -1.25 -10.26
CA VAL A 157 -18.75 -2.13 -9.15
C VAL A 157 -19.69 -1.39 -8.21
N ILE A 158 -19.40 -0.15 -7.83
CA ILE A 158 -20.29 0.64 -6.96
C ILE A 158 -21.66 0.82 -7.63
N CYS A 159 -21.70 1.17 -8.91
CA CYS A 159 -22.95 1.33 -9.64
C CYS A 159 -23.76 0.02 -9.71
N THR A 160 -23.10 -1.11 -9.98
CA THR A 160 -23.77 -2.42 -10.02
C THR A 160 -24.21 -2.89 -8.63
N GLN A 161 -23.47 -2.56 -7.56
CA GLN A 161 -23.89 -2.84 -6.19
C GLN A 161 -25.11 -2.00 -5.79
N ILE A 162 -25.18 -0.71 -6.16
CA ILE A 162 -26.35 0.14 -5.90
C ILE A 162 -27.58 -0.41 -6.65
N ALA A 163 -27.43 -0.72 -7.94
CA ALA A 163 -28.50 -1.29 -8.75
C ALA A 163 -28.94 -2.67 -8.21
N GLY A 164 -27.97 -3.52 -7.87
CA GLY A 164 -28.20 -4.83 -7.28
C GLY A 164 -28.88 -4.75 -5.92
N ALA A 165 -28.48 -3.83 -5.05
CA ALA A 165 -29.10 -3.60 -3.75
C ALA A 165 -30.58 -3.20 -3.90
N LYS A 166 -30.89 -2.35 -4.90
CA LYS A 166 -32.28 -2.00 -5.21
C LYS A 166 -33.10 -3.23 -5.60
N ILE A 167 -32.59 -4.03 -6.55
CA ILE A 167 -33.24 -5.26 -7.01
C ILE A 167 -33.42 -6.28 -5.88
N ILE A 168 -32.39 -6.45 -5.05
CA ILE A 168 -32.42 -7.37 -3.89
C ILE A 168 -33.45 -6.88 -2.87
N SER A 169 -33.51 -5.58 -2.57
CA SER A 169 -34.45 -5.03 -1.59
C SER A 169 -35.92 -5.15 -2.02
N GLU A 170 -36.19 -5.12 -3.33
CA GLU A 170 -37.52 -5.33 -3.89
C GLU A 170 -37.93 -6.81 -3.85
N ARG A 171 -36.94 -7.72 -3.97
CA ARG A 171 -37.19 -9.16 -4.06
C ARG A 171 -37.12 -9.90 -2.72
N TYR A 172 -36.42 -9.33 -1.73
CA TYR A 172 -36.18 -9.90 -0.41
C TYR A 172 -36.53 -8.88 0.69
N PRO A 173 -37.81 -8.76 1.09
CA PRO A 173 -38.22 -7.84 2.17
C PRO A 173 -37.69 -8.26 3.55
N VAL A 174 -37.22 -9.51 3.69
CA VAL A 174 -36.65 -10.14 4.90
C VAL A 174 -35.64 -9.22 5.61
N GLN A 175 -34.84 -8.46 4.86
CA GLN A 175 -33.79 -7.59 5.41
C GLN A 175 -34.35 -6.36 6.15
N LYS A 176 -35.54 -5.87 5.77
CA LYS A 176 -36.18 -4.73 6.43
C LYS A 176 -36.84 -5.16 7.74
N GLU A 177 -37.49 -6.30 7.73
CA GLU A 177 -38.19 -6.84 8.90
C GLU A 177 -37.19 -7.29 9.98
N ALA A 178 -36.12 -7.99 9.61
CA ALA A 178 -35.08 -8.42 10.56
C ALA A 178 -34.35 -7.26 11.23
N ASN A 179 -34.09 -6.16 10.51
CA ASN A 179 -33.45 -4.98 11.08
C ASN A 179 -34.41 -4.17 11.98
N ALA A 180 -35.70 -4.14 11.65
CA ALA A 180 -36.70 -3.46 12.47
C ALA A 180 -36.91 -4.20 13.80
N THR A 181 -37.12 -5.51 13.77
CA THR A 181 -37.31 -6.33 14.98
C THR A 181 -36.06 -6.38 15.86
N ALA A 182 -34.87 -6.50 15.28
CA ALA A 182 -33.62 -6.44 16.02
C ALA A 182 -33.36 -5.04 16.63
N GLY A 183 -33.78 -3.97 15.94
CA GLY A 183 -33.72 -2.60 16.44
C GLY A 183 -34.63 -2.39 17.64
N GLU A 184 -35.89 -2.79 17.54
CA GLU A 184 -36.90 -2.70 18.59
C GLU A 184 -36.50 -3.48 19.86
N ALA A 185 -36.00 -4.71 19.69
CA ALA A 185 -35.53 -5.53 20.81
C ALA A 185 -34.33 -4.91 21.54
N ARG A 186 -33.40 -4.27 20.81
CA ARG A 186 -32.25 -3.57 21.40
C ARG A 186 -32.66 -2.28 22.10
N THR A 187 -33.58 -1.50 21.54
CA THR A 187 -34.06 -0.28 22.18
C THR A 187 -34.83 -0.57 23.46
N ALA A 188 -35.70 -1.59 23.45
CA ALA A 188 -36.43 -2.01 24.64
C ALA A 188 -35.47 -2.48 25.76
N ALA A 189 -34.50 -3.34 25.42
CA ALA A 189 -33.53 -3.82 26.40
C ALA A 189 -32.59 -2.72 26.93
N ALA A 190 -32.26 -1.71 26.11
CA ALA A 190 -31.48 -0.56 26.53
C ALA A 190 -32.28 0.37 27.46
N GLU A 191 -33.58 0.56 27.21
CA GLU A 191 -34.47 1.30 28.09
C GLU A 191 -34.59 0.61 29.45
N ASP A 192 -34.80 -0.71 29.47
CA ASP A 192 -34.88 -1.53 30.69
C ASP A 192 -33.58 -1.47 31.50
N LEU A 193 -32.43 -1.60 30.85
CA LEU A 193 -31.12 -1.45 31.48
C LEU A 193 -30.91 -0.05 32.07
N SER A 194 -31.36 0.98 31.33
CA SER A 194 -31.27 2.37 31.78
C SER A 194 -32.18 2.62 33.00
N ALA A 195 -33.39 2.06 33.02
CA ALA A 195 -34.34 2.17 34.12
C ALA A 195 -33.81 1.45 35.36
N ALA A 196 -33.30 0.22 35.21
CA ALA A 196 -32.68 -0.54 36.29
C ALA A 196 -31.42 0.13 36.85
N SER A 197 -30.62 0.79 36.00
CA SER A 197 -29.45 1.56 36.47
C SER A 197 -29.82 2.82 37.25
N LYS A 198 -30.93 3.48 36.88
CA LYS A 198 -31.46 4.65 37.60
C LYS A 198 -32.07 4.25 38.94
N SER A 199 -32.82 3.15 38.99
CA SER A 199 -33.37 2.65 40.25
C SER A 199 -32.28 2.21 41.22
N LEU A 200 -31.22 1.56 40.70
CA LEU A 200 -30.06 1.18 41.51
C LEU A 200 -29.36 2.39 42.13
N LYS A 201 -29.07 3.43 41.34
CA LYS A 201 -28.46 4.68 41.85
C LYS A 201 -29.34 5.36 42.89
N ALA A 202 -30.66 5.42 42.66
CA ALA A 202 -31.60 6.00 43.62
C ALA A 202 -31.70 5.19 44.92
N ALA A 203 -31.47 3.88 44.87
CA ALA A 203 -31.40 3.01 46.05
C ALA A 203 -30.06 3.16 46.80
N GLU A 204 -28.94 3.25 46.08
CA GLU A 204 -27.60 3.51 46.66
C GLU A 204 -27.53 4.89 47.34
N ASP A 205 -28.09 5.94 46.71
CA ASP A 205 -28.16 7.29 47.27
C ASP A 205 -28.99 7.32 48.57
N LYS A 206 -30.04 6.49 48.67
CA LYS A 206 -30.85 6.34 49.89
C LYS A 206 -30.13 5.51 50.97
N ALA A 207 -29.49 4.41 50.59
CA ALA A 207 -28.72 3.55 51.48
C ALA A 207 -27.48 4.24 52.09
N SER A 208 -27.00 5.33 51.48
CA SER A 208 -25.97 6.20 52.08
C SER A 208 -26.43 6.92 53.38
N LYS A 209 -27.71 6.81 53.78
CA LYS A 209 -28.32 7.52 54.92
C LYS A 209 -28.92 6.67 56.06
N ALA A 210 -29.02 5.33 56.01
CA ALA A 210 -29.45 4.53 57.18
C ALA A 210 -29.02 3.03 57.16
N THR A 211 -29.16 2.35 58.31
CA THR A 211 -28.65 1.01 58.63
C THR A 211 -29.70 -0.11 58.52
N GLY A 212 -29.26 -1.31 58.10
CA GLY A 212 -29.91 -2.60 58.38
C GLY A 212 -30.77 -3.15 57.24
N ASP A 213 -32.02 -2.70 57.15
CA ASP A 213 -33.03 -3.23 56.21
C ASP A 213 -32.84 -2.71 54.76
N GLU A 214 -32.16 -1.58 54.57
CA GLU A 214 -31.92 -1.00 53.24
C GLU A 214 -30.94 -1.81 52.39
N LYS A 215 -30.06 -2.63 52.99
CA LYS A 215 -29.15 -3.53 52.26
C LYS A 215 -29.89 -4.61 51.48
N ALA A 216 -31.02 -5.12 51.99
CA ALA A 216 -31.84 -6.09 51.27
C ALA A 216 -32.55 -5.43 50.06
N SER A 217 -32.95 -4.17 50.20
CA SER A 217 -33.53 -3.38 49.09
C SER A 217 -32.51 -3.03 48.02
N ALA A 218 -31.25 -2.74 48.41
CA ALA A 218 -30.15 -2.50 47.49
C ALA A 218 -29.75 -3.79 46.75
N GLN A 219 -29.72 -4.94 47.44
CA GLN A 219 -29.44 -6.22 46.81
C GLN A 219 -30.52 -6.63 45.81
N ALA A 220 -31.79 -6.42 46.13
CA ALA A 220 -32.90 -6.66 45.19
C ALA A 220 -32.79 -5.81 43.92
N GLU A 221 -32.28 -4.59 44.03
CA GLU A 221 -32.07 -3.71 42.87
C GLU A 221 -30.83 -4.10 42.06
N VAL A 222 -29.78 -4.61 42.71
CA VAL A 222 -28.63 -5.25 42.05
C VAL A 222 -29.08 -6.46 41.24
N ASP A 223 -29.94 -7.30 41.79
CA ASP A 223 -30.46 -8.48 41.11
C ASP A 223 -31.31 -8.09 39.88
N LYS A 224 -32.16 -7.05 39.98
CA LYS A 224 -32.91 -6.49 38.84
C LYS A 224 -32.00 -5.93 37.75
N ARG A 225 -30.90 -5.26 38.12
CA ARG A 225 -29.92 -4.76 37.14
C ARG A 225 -29.18 -5.91 36.46
N GLU A 226 -28.82 -6.96 37.19
CA GLU A 226 -28.24 -8.16 36.58
C GLU A 226 -29.20 -8.87 35.63
N GLU A 227 -30.49 -8.96 35.96
CA GLU A 227 -31.52 -9.49 35.07
C GLU A 227 -31.68 -8.63 33.81
N ALA A 228 -31.71 -7.30 33.96
CA ALA A 228 -31.73 -6.37 32.84
C ALA A 228 -30.48 -6.51 31.95
N GLU A 229 -29.29 -6.68 32.54
CA GLU A 229 -28.05 -6.92 31.79
C GLU A 229 -28.06 -8.26 31.06
N LYS A 230 -28.59 -9.31 31.68
CA LYS A 230 -28.78 -10.62 31.03
C LYS A 230 -29.78 -10.52 29.87
N SER A 231 -30.85 -9.72 30.01
CA SER A 231 -31.83 -9.50 28.94
C SER A 231 -31.25 -8.72 27.77
N ALA A 232 -30.45 -7.68 28.04
CA ALA A 232 -29.74 -6.91 27.01
C ALA A 232 -28.72 -7.78 26.27
N LYS A 233 -27.94 -8.61 26.98
CA LYS A 233 -27.02 -9.57 26.35
C LYS A 233 -27.75 -10.60 25.47
N LYS A 234 -28.93 -11.08 25.88
CA LYS A 234 -29.76 -11.98 25.06
C LYS A 234 -30.33 -11.28 23.82
N ALA A 235 -30.76 -10.02 23.95
CA ALA A 235 -31.23 -9.21 22.83
C ALA A 235 -30.09 -8.95 21.81
N ASP A 236 -28.88 -8.66 22.29
CA ASP A 236 -27.70 -8.52 21.42
C ASP A 236 -27.32 -9.83 20.72
N GLN A 237 -27.38 -10.95 21.43
CA GLN A 237 -27.10 -12.28 20.87
C GLN A 237 -28.12 -12.69 19.80
N SER A 238 -29.42 -12.53 20.07
CA SER A 238 -30.47 -12.83 19.10
C SER A 238 -30.42 -11.91 17.88
N ALA A 239 -30.16 -10.62 18.07
CA ALA A 239 -29.92 -9.70 16.96
C ALA A 239 -28.68 -10.10 16.14
N ALA A 240 -27.60 -10.55 16.78
CA ALA A 240 -26.41 -11.02 16.08
C ALA A 240 -26.68 -12.31 15.28
N GLU A 241 -27.55 -13.19 15.79
CA GLU A 241 -27.98 -14.40 15.11
C GLU A 241 -28.88 -14.10 13.90
N GLU A 242 -29.86 -13.21 14.05
CA GLU A 242 -30.71 -12.72 12.94
C GLU A 242 -29.89 -12.02 11.85
N LEU A 243 -28.89 -11.22 12.23
CA LEU A 243 -27.96 -10.59 11.27
C LEU A 243 -27.13 -11.64 10.52
N LYS A 244 -26.65 -12.69 11.19
CA LYS A 244 -25.92 -13.79 10.54
C LYS A 244 -26.80 -14.54 9.55
N LYS A 245 -28.03 -14.86 9.94
CA LYS A 245 -29.01 -15.53 9.07
C LYS A 245 -29.36 -14.68 7.86
N THR A 246 -29.65 -13.39 8.09
CA THR A 246 -29.90 -12.43 7.01
C THR A 246 -28.70 -12.30 6.07
N GLN A 247 -27.48 -12.30 6.60
CA GLN A 247 -26.26 -12.28 5.81
C GLN A 247 -26.10 -13.56 4.97
N GLU A 248 -26.45 -14.73 5.50
CA GLU A 248 -26.41 -16.00 4.78
C GLU A 248 -27.43 -16.05 3.64
N ASP A 249 -28.67 -15.63 3.90
CA ASP A 249 -29.74 -15.56 2.90
C ASP A 249 -29.39 -14.62 1.74
N LEU A 250 -28.76 -13.48 2.07
CA LEU A 250 -28.36 -12.49 1.08
C LEU A 250 -27.03 -12.80 0.39
N ARG A 251 -26.25 -13.77 0.89
CA ARG A 251 -24.95 -14.12 0.32
C ARG A 251 -25.10 -14.60 -1.13
N GLY A 252 -26.11 -15.42 -1.42
CA GLY A 252 -26.40 -15.88 -2.79
C GLY A 252 -26.71 -14.73 -3.77
N PRO A 253 -27.73 -13.90 -3.51
CA PRO A 253 -28.04 -12.76 -4.37
C PRO A 253 -26.89 -11.75 -4.49
N THR A 254 -26.21 -11.43 -3.39
CA THR A 254 -25.06 -10.48 -3.43
C THR A 254 -23.87 -11.03 -4.21
N THR A 255 -23.56 -12.33 -4.06
CA THR A 255 -22.53 -12.98 -4.89
C THR A 255 -22.90 -12.99 -6.36
N ALA A 256 -24.18 -13.16 -6.72
CA ALA A 256 -24.63 -13.10 -8.11
C ALA A 256 -24.43 -11.69 -8.72
N VAL A 257 -24.77 -10.63 -7.98
CA VAL A 257 -24.52 -9.24 -8.39
C VAL A 257 -23.02 -8.99 -8.55
N LEU A 258 -22.19 -9.49 -7.62
CA LEU A 258 -20.74 -9.38 -7.72
C LEU A 258 -20.19 -10.08 -8.97
N VAL A 259 -20.61 -11.32 -9.26
CA VAL A 259 -20.21 -12.05 -10.47
C VAL A 259 -20.65 -11.30 -11.74
N ALA A 260 -21.87 -10.77 -11.77
CA ALA A 260 -22.35 -9.96 -12.88
C ALA A 260 -21.48 -8.70 -13.08
N SER A 261 -21.05 -8.07 -11.99
CA SER A 261 -20.13 -6.92 -12.01
C SER A 261 -18.78 -7.30 -12.62
N SER A 262 -18.24 -8.46 -12.24
CA SER A 262 -16.98 -9.00 -12.75
C SER A 262 -17.06 -9.32 -14.24
N ILE A 263 -18.19 -9.87 -14.72
CA ILE A 263 -18.45 -10.10 -16.14
C ILE A 263 -18.45 -8.77 -16.89
N LEU A 264 -19.12 -7.74 -16.36
CA LEU A 264 -19.18 -6.42 -16.96
C LEU A 264 -17.80 -5.75 -17.02
N ALA A 265 -16.98 -5.93 -15.98
CA ALA A 265 -15.59 -5.48 -15.97
C ALA A 265 -14.76 -6.16 -17.07
N LEU A 266 -14.94 -7.48 -17.29
CA LEU A 266 -14.30 -8.19 -18.40
C LEU A 266 -14.81 -7.69 -19.77
N LEU A 267 -16.11 -7.40 -19.91
CA LEU A 267 -16.69 -6.83 -21.12
C LEU A 267 -16.17 -5.42 -21.44
N TYR A 268 -15.75 -4.66 -20.43
CA TYR A 268 -15.03 -3.40 -20.64
C TYR A 268 -13.55 -3.64 -21.04
N LEU A 269 -12.83 -4.48 -20.29
CA LEU A 269 -11.38 -4.65 -20.42
C LEU A 269 -10.95 -5.45 -21.65
N VAL A 270 -11.64 -6.57 -21.92
CA VAL A 270 -11.22 -7.55 -22.92
C VAL A 270 -11.38 -7.00 -24.34
N PRO A 271 -12.55 -6.49 -24.78
CA PRO A 271 -12.70 -5.96 -26.13
C PRO A 271 -11.78 -4.77 -26.40
N SER A 272 -11.67 -3.83 -25.45
CA SER A 272 -10.80 -2.66 -25.60
C SER A 272 -9.34 -3.08 -25.82
N THR A 273 -8.89 -4.09 -25.09
CA THR A 273 -7.50 -4.56 -25.14
C THR A 273 -7.24 -5.52 -26.29
N ALA A 274 -8.20 -6.37 -26.66
CA ALA A 274 -8.10 -7.26 -27.82
C ALA A 274 -8.04 -6.46 -29.14
N LEU A 275 -8.89 -5.44 -29.29
CA LEU A 275 -8.98 -4.67 -30.53
C LEU A 275 -7.84 -3.66 -30.70
N THR A 276 -7.46 -2.97 -29.63
CA THR A 276 -6.51 -1.84 -29.74
C THR A 276 -5.22 -2.03 -28.93
N GLY A 277 -5.13 -3.07 -28.10
CA GLY A 277 -4.06 -3.22 -27.12
C GLY A 277 -4.11 -2.21 -25.98
N ARG A 278 -5.17 -1.38 -25.88
CA ARG A 278 -5.22 -0.22 -24.99
C ARG A 278 -6.62 -0.05 -24.40
N THR A 279 -6.70 0.01 -23.08
CA THR A 279 -7.85 0.56 -22.33
C THR A 279 -7.82 2.09 -22.37
N LEU A 280 -8.90 2.75 -21.92
CA LEU A 280 -8.99 4.20 -21.97
C LEU A 280 -7.83 4.88 -21.20
N GLY A 281 -7.51 4.41 -20.00
CA GLY A 281 -6.36 4.90 -19.23
C GLY A 281 -5.02 4.68 -19.94
N LYS A 282 -4.84 3.53 -20.59
CA LYS A 282 -3.63 3.21 -21.38
C LYS A 282 -3.50 4.09 -22.63
N ARG A 283 -4.62 4.47 -23.26
CA ARG A 283 -4.63 5.43 -24.38
C ARG A 283 -4.13 6.80 -23.92
N MET A 284 -4.63 7.30 -22.80
CA MET A 284 -4.23 8.60 -22.23
C MET A 284 -2.76 8.63 -21.79
N ARG A 285 -2.21 7.52 -21.29
CA ARG A 285 -0.85 7.45 -20.74
C ARG A 285 0.23 6.96 -21.69
N GLY A 286 -0.07 6.75 -22.97
CA GLY A 286 0.98 6.41 -23.91
C GLY A 286 1.51 4.98 -23.75
N VAL A 287 0.68 4.05 -23.28
CA VAL A 287 1.08 2.64 -23.10
C VAL A 287 0.18 1.71 -23.89
N LYS A 288 0.77 0.62 -24.41
CA LYS A 288 0.08 -0.40 -25.18
C LYS A 288 0.50 -1.79 -24.71
N VAL A 289 -0.44 -2.73 -24.74
CA VAL A 289 -0.18 -4.14 -24.50
C VAL A 289 0.03 -4.82 -25.83
N LEU A 290 1.10 -5.61 -25.94
CA LEU A 290 1.41 -6.48 -27.06
C LEU A 290 1.70 -7.90 -26.56
N ARG A 291 1.68 -8.87 -27.45
CA ARG A 291 2.21 -10.21 -27.14
C ARG A 291 3.74 -10.14 -27.04
N SER A 292 4.35 -11.13 -26.39
CA SER A 292 5.80 -11.21 -26.22
C SER A 292 6.57 -11.25 -27.54
N ASN A 293 5.92 -11.67 -28.64
CA ASN A 293 6.46 -11.68 -30.00
C ASN A 293 6.24 -10.36 -30.77
N GLY A 294 5.61 -9.35 -30.16
CA GLY A 294 5.33 -8.04 -30.79
C GLY A 294 4.01 -7.96 -31.56
N GLU A 295 3.32 -9.08 -31.75
CA GLU A 295 2.02 -9.10 -32.41
C GLU A 295 0.92 -8.43 -31.57
N PRO A 296 -0.16 -7.96 -32.22
CA PRO A 296 -1.39 -7.57 -31.53
C PRO A 296 -1.94 -8.68 -30.63
N LEU A 297 -2.73 -8.29 -29.62
CA LEU A 297 -3.37 -9.24 -28.73
C LEU A 297 -4.48 -10.00 -29.47
N THR A 298 -4.53 -11.32 -29.26
CA THR A 298 -5.69 -12.11 -29.60
C THR A 298 -6.77 -11.95 -28.53
N TRP A 299 -8.02 -12.23 -28.87
CA TRP A 299 -9.13 -12.25 -27.92
C TRP A 299 -8.84 -13.14 -26.70
N TRP A 300 -8.27 -14.32 -26.95
CA TRP A 300 -7.89 -15.24 -25.87
C TRP A 300 -6.76 -14.70 -24.98
N ALA A 301 -5.72 -14.11 -25.57
CA ALA A 301 -4.64 -13.50 -24.79
C ALA A 301 -5.14 -12.31 -23.96
N ALA A 302 -6.07 -11.51 -24.48
CA ALA A 302 -6.71 -10.44 -23.73
C ALA A 302 -7.59 -10.99 -22.60
N PHE A 303 -8.41 -12.01 -22.85
CA PHE A 303 -9.28 -12.64 -21.86
C PHE A 303 -8.48 -13.26 -20.71
N SER A 304 -7.52 -14.15 -21.02
CA SER A 304 -6.66 -14.80 -20.02
C SER A 304 -5.86 -13.80 -19.17
N ARG A 305 -5.48 -12.65 -19.74
CA ARG A 305 -4.79 -11.58 -19.01
C ARG A 305 -5.65 -10.96 -17.92
N TYR A 306 -6.94 -10.75 -18.17
CA TYR A 306 -7.82 -10.11 -17.18
C TYR A 306 -8.57 -11.12 -16.31
N LEU A 307 -8.75 -12.35 -16.78
CA LEU A 307 -9.50 -13.38 -16.08
C LEU A 307 -8.90 -13.69 -14.71
N LEU A 308 -7.59 -13.90 -14.62
CA LEU A 308 -6.95 -14.27 -13.35
C LEU A 308 -7.14 -13.21 -12.24
N PRO A 309 -6.75 -11.93 -12.44
CA PRO A 309 -6.91 -10.93 -11.38
C PRO A 309 -8.38 -10.67 -11.04
N VAL A 310 -9.29 -10.71 -12.02
CA VAL A 310 -10.74 -10.55 -11.77
C VAL A 310 -11.30 -11.76 -11.01
N ALA A 311 -10.90 -12.98 -11.37
CA ALA A 311 -11.33 -14.20 -10.69
C ALA A 311 -10.84 -14.24 -9.24
N ILE A 312 -9.59 -13.88 -8.97
CA ILE A 312 -9.04 -13.77 -7.61
C ILE A 312 -9.81 -12.71 -6.82
N ALA A 313 -10.01 -11.52 -7.40
CA ALA A 313 -10.74 -10.44 -6.74
C ALA A 313 -12.20 -10.82 -6.44
N THR A 314 -12.85 -11.57 -7.32
CA THR A 314 -14.24 -12.02 -7.15
C THR A 314 -14.35 -13.15 -6.11
N ALA A 315 -13.51 -14.18 -6.23
CA ALA A 315 -13.55 -15.36 -5.36
C ALA A 315 -13.20 -15.01 -3.91
N LEU A 316 -12.28 -14.05 -3.71
CA LEU A 316 -11.82 -13.64 -2.39
C LEU A 316 -12.36 -12.27 -1.99
N PHE A 317 -13.44 -11.80 -2.60
CA PHE A 317 -14.01 -10.46 -2.35
C PHE A 317 -14.38 -10.24 -0.88
N TYR A 318 -14.99 -11.25 -0.24
CA TYR A 318 -15.39 -11.21 1.17
C TYR A 318 -14.24 -11.46 2.14
N SER A 319 -13.02 -11.68 1.64
CA SER A 319 -11.84 -11.96 2.45
C SER A 319 -10.88 -10.76 2.41
N PRO A 320 -10.54 -10.14 3.57
CA PRO A 320 -9.57 -9.04 3.61
C PRO A 320 -8.25 -9.29 2.87
N PRO A 321 -7.60 -10.47 2.94
CA PRO A 321 -6.40 -10.75 2.14
C PRO A 321 -6.66 -10.91 0.64
N GLY A 322 -7.90 -11.17 0.21
CA GLY A 322 -8.24 -11.47 -1.18
C GLY A 322 -7.92 -10.35 -2.16
N LEU A 323 -8.33 -9.12 -1.82
CA LEU A 323 -8.09 -7.95 -2.67
C LEU A 323 -6.59 -7.62 -2.74
N LEU A 324 -5.86 -7.78 -1.64
CA LEU A 324 -4.42 -7.59 -1.58
C LEU A 324 -3.69 -8.62 -2.45
N LEU A 325 -4.15 -9.87 -2.47
CA LEU A 325 -3.59 -10.91 -3.35
C LEU A 325 -3.87 -10.60 -4.82
N ALA A 326 -5.09 -10.17 -5.18
CA ALA A 326 -5.40 -9.74 -6.54
C ALA A 326 -4.50 -8.58 -6.97
N LEU A 327 -4.36 -7.55 -6.13
CA LEU A 327 -3.50 -6.40 -6.40
C LEU A 327 -2.02 -6.79 -6.49
N GLY A 328 -1.54 -7.62 -5.55
CA GLY A 328 -0.17 -8.13 -5.54
C GLY A 328 0.15 -8.97 -6.78
N SER A 329 -0.80 -9.78 -7.25
CA SER A 329 -0.67 -10.57 -8.48
C SER A 329 -0.44 -9.66 -9.69
N VAL A 330 -1.11 -8.51 -9.74
CA VAL A 330 -0.95 -7.52 -10.79
C VAL A 330 0.37 -6.78 -10.62
N LEU A 331 0.67 -6.28 -9.42
CA LEU A 331 1.85 -5.46 -9.07
C LEU A 331 3.18 -6.23 -9.05
N TRP A 332 3.15 -7.57 -9.17
CA TRP A 332 4.34 -8.41 -9.27
C TRP A 332 5.38 -7.90 -10.27
N TRP A 333 4.93 -7.21 -11.33
CA TRP A 333 5.79 -6.61 -12.34
C TRP A 333 6.84 -5.61 -11.81
N LEU A 334 6.61 -5.01 -10.64
CA LEU A 334 7.57 -4.10 -10.00
C LEU A 334 8.86 -4.81 -9.56
N TRP A 335 8.76 -6.12 -9.27
CA TRP A 335 9.89 -6.95 -8.86
C TRP A 335 10.41 -7.85 -10.00
N ASP A 336 9.67 -8.00 -11.08
CA ASP A 336 10.06 -8.85 -12.20
C ASP A 336 11.03 -8.14 -13.17
N PRO A 337 12.19 -8.74 -13.50
CA PRO A 337 13.14 -8.21 -14.49
C PRO A 337 12.54 -7.89 -15.87
N ASN A 338 11.53 -8.63 -16.32
CA ASN A 338 10.88 -8.39 -17.61
C ASN A 338 9.73 -7.38 -17.50
N ARG A 339 9.53 -6.79 -16.31
CA ARG A 339 8.39 -5.91 -15.98
C ARG A 339 7.04 -6.56 -16.32
N GLN A 340 6.91 -7.87 -16.12
CA GLN A 340 5.68 -8.64 -16.34
C GLN A 340 4.97 -8.97 -15.02
N GLY A 341 3.67 -8.68 -14.94
CA GLY A 341 2.84 -9.16 -13.83
C GLY A 341 2.49 -10.65 -14.00
N SER A 342 1.90 -11.28 -12.98
CA SER A 342 1.47 -12.69 -13.09
C SER A 342 0.54 -12.91 -14.30
N HIS A 343 -0.43 -12.01 -14.45
CA HIS A 343 -1.34 -11.92 -15.59
C HIS A 343 -0.64 -11.81 -16.96
N ASP A 344 0.51 -11.15 -17.01
CA ASP A 344 1.25 -10.89 -18.25
C ASP A 344 2.07 -12.10 -18.65
N ARG A 345 2.66 -12.75 -17.66
CA ARG A 345 3.45 -13.96 -17.84
C ARG A 345 2.58 -15.11 -18.34
N ILE A 346 1.40 -15.29 -17.76
CA ILE A 346 0.45 -16.33 -18.16
C ILE A 346 -0.04 -16.10 -19.59
N SER A 347 -0.32 -14.84 -19.93
CA SER A 347 -0.87 -14.48 -21.25
C SER A 347 0.20 -14.26 -22.31
N LYS A 348 1.49 -14.40 -21.96
CA LYS A 348 2.64 -14.08 -22.82
C LYS A 348 2.52 -12.67 -23.42
N THR A 349 2.29 -11.68 -22.57
CA THR A 349 2.13 -10.27 -22.97
C THR A 349 3.18 -9.37 -22.34
N ILE A 350 3.43 -8.23 -22.98
CA ILE A 350 4.33 -7.16 -22.52
C ILE A 350 3.63 -5.81 -22.66
N VAL A 351 4.01 -4.88 -21.80
CA VAL A 351 3.51 -3.49 -21.84
C VAL A 351 4.62 -2.59 -22.36
N VAL A 352 4.32 -1.91 -23.46
CA VAL A 352 5.28 -1.14 -24.25
C VAL A 352 4.87 0.33 -24.31
N SER A 353 5.86 1.20 -24.47
CA SER A 353 5.62 2.61 -24.73
C SER A 353 4.99 2.78 -26.12
N ALA A 354 3.96 3.61 -26.22
CA ALA A 354 3.28 3.90 -27.48
C ALA A 354 2.93 5.39 -27.55
N PRO A 355 3.00 6.04 -28.72
CA PRO A 355 2.62 7.44 -28.85
C PRO A 355 1.22 7.69 -28.25
N VAL A 356 1.11 8.74 -27.45
CA VAL A 356 -0.19 9.27 -27.04
C VAL A 356 -0.80 9.91 -28.29
N PRO A 357 -2.02 9.55 -28.71
CA PRO A 357 -2.71 10.28 -29.77
C PRO A 357 -2.80 11.74 -29.32
N ARG A 358 -2.01 12.63 -29.93
CA ARG A 358 -2.21 14.07 -29.74
C ARG A 358 -3.56 14.37 -30.37
N LEU A 359 -4.53 14.80 -29.57
CA LEU A 359 -5.65 15.55 -30.12
C LEU A 359 -5.00 16.71 -30.86
N SER A 360 -4.99 16.67 -32.19
CA SER A 360 -4.69 17.86 -32.98
C SER A 360 -5.80 18.84 -32.66
N LEU A 361 -5.62 19.64 -31.61
CA LEU A 361 -6.30 20.91 -31.50
C LEU A 361 -5.88 21.63 -32.77
N GLY A 362 -6.77 21.58 -33.76
CA GLY A 362 -6.55 22.21 -35.03
C GLY A 362 -6.19 23.66 -34.75
N ARG A 363 -4.99 24.06 -35.15
CA ARG A 363 -4.78 25.45 -35.52
C ARG A 363 -5.69 25.66 -36.73
N ARG A 364 -6.90 26.13 -36.46
CA ARG A 364 -7.67 26.90 -37.43
C ARG A 364 -7.31 28.35 -37.25
#